data_AF-A0A963N0C6-F1
#
_entry.id   AF-A0A963N0C6-F1
#
_cell.length_a   1.000
_cell.length_b   1.000
_cell.length_c   1.000
_cell.angle_alpha   90.00
_cell.angle_beta   90.00
_cell.angle_gamma   90.00
#
_symmetry.space_group_name_H-M   'P 1'
#
loop_
_entity.id
_entity.type
_entity.pdbx_description
1 polymer ?
#
loop_
_entity_poly.entity_id
_entity_poly.type
_entity_poly.pdbx_seq_one_letter_code
_entity_poly.pdbx_strand_id
1 'polypeptide(L)'
;MIWLLIALPPLAVALAYRRAPLFHWLVAGVAWLVAAAVVGHWPMIAALVAVGLFAGVMLFLMNDSLRRTNLTAPILKAFRKALPTMSQTERDALEAGTVWWEGELFAGRPRWSRMLDYPWPRLTPEEQRFLDEDTSELCRLTRDWEATQKQDLPPEVWRYIKDRGFLGMIIPKAYGGKGFSAYAHSQVVTKLSTRSSAPAVTVMVPNSLGPAELLLHYGTQAQKDHYLPRLARGEDIPAFALTSPWAGSDAASIPDAGVVCKGMFQGQEVLGMRVSFDKRYITLAPVCTVFGLAFRLFD
;
A
#
# COMPACT_ATOMS: atom_id res chain seq x y z
N MET A 1 -21.80 50.58 -1.15
CA MET A 1 -20.44 50.27 -0.63
C MET A 1 -20.37 48.94 0.12
N ILE A 2 -21.22 48.68 1.13
CA ILE A 2 -21.21 47.44 1.94
C ILE A 2 -21.43 46.16 1.09
N TRP A 3 -22.35 46.17 0.13
CA TRP A 3 -22.66 45.01 -0.72
C TRP A 3 -21.49 44.51 -1.58
N LEU A 4 -20.59 45.39 -2.00
CA LEU A 4 -19.42 45.00 -2.82
C LEU A 4 -18.34 44.34 -1.97
N LEU A 5 -18.15 44.80 -0.74
CA LEU A 5 -17.27 44.14 0.25
C LEU A 5 -17.81 42.76 0.64
N ILE A 6 -19.13 42.60 0.71
CA ILE A 6 -19.79 41.30 0.95
C ILE A 6 -19.70 40.36 -0.27
N ALA A 7 -19.64 40.90 -1.49
CA ALA A 7 -19.58 40.09 -2.73
C ALA A 7 -18.18 39.54 -3.06
N LEU A 8 -17.10 40.12 -2.53
CA LEU A 8 -15.73 39.69 -2.80
C LEU A 8 -15.41 38.28 -2.24
N PRO A 9 -15.75 37.94 -0.98
CA PRO A 9 -15.48 36.60 -0.45
C PRO A 9 -16.22 35.48 -1.20
N PRO A 10 -17.52 35.57 -1.52
CA PRO A 10 -18.20 34.57 -2.34
C PRO A 10 -17.61 34.42 -3.74
N LEU A 11 -17.24 35.53 -4.40
CA LEU A 11 -16.60 35.49 -5.73
C LEU A 11 -15.23 34.81 -5.68
N ALA A 12 -14.39 35.16 -4.70
CA ALA A 12 -13.10 34.52 -4.49
C ALA A 12 -13.25 33.03 -4.15
N VAL A 13 -14.19 32.67 -3.28
CA VAL A 13 -14.51 31.27 -2.94
C VAL A 13 -14.98 30.50 -4.18
N ALA A 14 -15.85 31.09 -5.01
CA ALA A 14 -16.35 30.45 -6.22
C ALA A 14 -15.22 30.21 -7.25
N LEU A 15 -14.35 31.20 -7.47
CA LEU A 15 -13.20 31.07 -8.36
C LEU A 15 -12.18 30.04 -7.84
N ALA A 16 -11.94 30.01 -6.53
CA ALA A 16 -11.07 29.04 -5.89
C ALA A 16 -11.63 27.61 -5.97
N TYR A 17 -12.92 27.44 -5.65
CA TYR A 17 -13.60 26.15 -5.68
C TYR A 17 -13.62 25.55 -7.08
N ARG A 18 -13.85 26.39 -8.11
CA ARG A 18 -13.81 25.97 -9.52
C ARG A 18 -12.39 25.88 -10.10
N ARG A 19 -11.35 26.14 -9.32
CA ARG A 19 -9.94 26.16 -9.76
C ARG A 19 -9.76 27.01 -11.02
N ALA A 20 -10.41 28.17 -11.04
CA ALA A 20 -10.42 29.04 -12.22
C ALA A 20 -8.99 29.47 -12.59
N PRO A 21 -8.63 29.51 -13.89
CA PRO A 21 -7.34 30.01 -14.36
C PRO A 21 -7.07 31.43 -13.84
N LEU A 22 -5.80 31.78 -13.61
CA LEU A 22 -5.38 33.11 -13.14
C LEU A 22 -5.91 34.27 -14.01
N PHE A 23 -6.13 34.03 -15.30
CA PHE A 23 -6.77 35.00 -16.18
C PHE A 23 -8.20 35.37 -15.74
N HIS A 24 -8.99 34.40 -15.29
CA HIS A 24 -10.35 34.67 -14.78
C HIS A 24 -10.30 35.44 -13.47
N TRP A 25 -9.30 35.19 -12.62
CA TRP A 25 -9.06 35.97 -11.41
C TRP A 25 -8.69 37.42 -11.72
N LEU A 26 -7.85 37.64 -12.75
CA LEU A 26 -7.52 38.96 -13.24
C LEU A 26 -8.78 39.71 -13.71
N VAL A 27 -9.55 39.12 -14.62
CA VAL A 27 -10.77 39.75 -15.19
C VAL A 27 -11.79 40.04 -14.10
N ALA A 28 -12.10 39.06 -13.25
CA ALA A 28 -13.10 39.21 -12.18
C ALA A 28 -12.66 40.24 -11.13
N GLY A 29 -11.38 40.24 -10.75
CA GLY A 29 -10.85 41.19 -9.76
C GLY A 29 -10.78 42.62 -10.30
N VAL A 30 -10.38 42.82 -11.57
CA VAL A 30 -10.42 44.14 -12.22
C VAL A 30 -11.86 44.65 -12.32
N ALA A 31 -12.80 43.81 -12.76
CA ALA A 31 -14.20 44.18 -12.86
C ALA A 31 -14.78 44.57 -11.49
N TRP A 32 -14.44 43.82 -10.43
CA TRP A 32 -14.85 44.14 -9.06
C TRP A 32 -14.24 45.45 -8.56
N LEU A 33 -12.95 45.70 -8.80
CA LEU A 33 -12.27 46.94 -8.40
C LEU A 33 -12.85 48.17 -9.11
N VAL A 34 -13.15 48.06 -10.40
CA VAL A 34 -13.80 49.14 -11.17
C VAL A 34 -15.21 49.41 -10.62
N ALA A 35 -16.01 48.36 -10.35
CA ALA A 35 -17.34 48.51 -9.77
C ALA A 35 -17.27 49.14 -8.35
N ALA A 36 -16.30 48.74 -7.54
CA ALA A 36 -16.05 49.32 -6.21
C ALA A 36 -15.65 50.80 -6.29
N ALA A 37 -14.80 51.17 -7.24
CA ALA A 37 -14.39 52.55 -7.44
C ALA A 37 -15.56 53.45 -7.89
N VAL A 38 -16.41 52.97 -8.80
CA VAL A 38 -17.59 53.71 -9.28
C VAL A 38 -18.62 53.88 -8.16
N VAL A 39 -19.02 52.79 -7.49
CA VAL A 39 -20.04 52.84 -6.43
C VAL A 39 -19.52 53.56 -5.18
N GLY A 40 -18.22 53.44 -4.89
CA GLY A 40 -17.55 54.09 -3.77
C GLY A 40 -17.12 55.53 -4.04
N HIS A 41 -17.33 56.04 -5.27
CA HIS A 41 -16.90 57.39 -5.70
C HIS A 41 -15.42 57.66 -5.42
N TRP A 42 -14.56 56.67 -5.71
CA TRP A 42 -13.12 56.82 -5.48
C TRP A 42 -12.53 57.89 -6.41
N PRO A 43 -11.53 58.65 -5.95
CA PRO A 43 -10.75 59.51 -6.83
C PRO A 43 -10.17 58.70 -7.99
N MET A 44 -10.25 59.24 -9.22
CA MET A 44 -9.82 58.53 -10.44
C MET A 44 -8.40 57.97 -10.33
N ILE A 45 -7.47 58.75 -9.76
CA ILE A 45 -6.08 58.33 -9.55
C ILE A 45 -6.01 57.12 -8.62
N ALA A 46 -6.76 57.11 -7.52
CA ALA A 46 -6.78 56.00 -6.57
C ALA A 46 -7.35 54.72 -7.22
N ALA A 47 -8.40 54.86 -8.04
CA ALA A 47 -8.97 53.73 -8.78
C ALA A 47 -7.98 53.14 -9.80
N LEU A 48 -7.29 53.99 -10.57
CA LEU A 48 -6.30 53.57 -11.55
C LEU A 48 -5.09 52.87 -10.88
N VAL A 49 -4.62 53.41 -9.75
CA VAL A 49 -3.54 52.79 -8.98
C VAL A 49 -3.94 51.41 -8.45
N ALA A 50 -5.14 51.29 -7.87
CA ALA A 50 -5.63 50.02 -7.32
C ALA A 50 -5.76 48.93 -8.41
N VAL A 51 -6.37 49.27 -9.55
CA VAL A 51 -6.50 48.36 -10.70
C VAL A 51 -5.12 48.00 -11.27
N GLY A 52 -4.25 48.98 -11.45
CA GLY A 52 -2.90 48.78 -11.98
C GLY A 52 -2.05 47.87 -11.11
N LEU A 53 -2.07 48.06 -9.79
CA LEU A 53 -1.36 47.18 -8.84
C LEU A 53 -1.89 45.75 -8.89
N PHE A 54 -3.21 45.57 -8.83
CA PHE A 54 -3.82 44.24 -8.89
C PHE A 54 -3.51 43.52 -10.20
N ALA A 55 -3.66 44.22 -11.33
CA ALA A 55 -3.34 43.67 -12.65
C ALA A 55 -1.85 43.33 -12.77
N GLY A 56 -0.96 44.19 -12.26
CA GLY A 56 0.48 43.95 -12.22
C GLY A 56 0.85 42.68 -11.44
N VAL A 57 0.27 42.49 -10.25
CA VAL A 57 0.47 41.26 -9.47
C VAL A 57 -0.06 40.04 -10.21
N MET A 58 -1.26 40.11 -10.80
CA MET A 58 -1.84 38.99 -11.55
C MET A 58 -1.03 38.64 -12.80
N LEU A 59 -0.54 39.63 -13.55
CA LEU A 59 0.33 39.40 -14.70
C LEU A 59 1.67 38.77 -14.28
N PHE A 60 2.24 39.20 -13.14
CA PHE A 60 3.40 38.55 -12.54
C PHE A 60 3.11 37.09 -12.19
N LEU A 61 1.97 36.80 -11.56
CA LEU A 61 1.56 35.42 -11.21
C LEU A 61 1.26 34.56 -12.44
N MET A 62 0.76 35.15 -13.52
CA MET A 62 0.49 34.47 -14.79
C MET A 62 1.78 34.09 -15.54
N ASN A 63 2.89 34.79 -15.30
CA ASN A 63 4.18 34.42 -15.86
C ASN A 63 4.77 33.22 -15.08
N ASP A 64 4.75 32.04 -15.69
CA ASP A 64 5.19 30.80 -15.05
C ASP A 64 6.65 30.85 -14.57
N SER A 65 7.56 31.52 -15.29
CA SER A 65 8.98 31.57 -14.93
C SER A 65 9.23 32.47 -13.72
N LEU A 66 8.62 33.67 -13.73
CA LEU A 66 8.70 34.62 -12.61
C LEU A 66 7.99 34.07 -11.37
N ARG A 67 6.77 33.54 -11.52
CA ARG A 67 6.04 32.91 -10.40
C ARG A 67 6.85 31.78 -9.78
N ARG A 68 7.41 30.87 -10.60
CA ARG A 68 8.15 29.71 -10.09
C ARG A 68 9.40 30.14 -9.33
N THR A 69 10.19 31.05 -9.90
CA THR A 69 11.49 31.44 -9.34
C THR A 69 11.34 32.32 -8.10
N ASN A 70 10.42 33.28 -8.15
CA ASN A 70 10.34 34.34 -7.14
C ASN A 70 9.26 34.09 -6.06
N LEU A 71 8.28 33.22 -6.31
CA LEU A 71 7.20 32.93 -5.36
C LEU A 71 7.11 31.45 -4.99
N THR A 72 6.91 30.56 -5.96
CA THR A 72 6.63 29.15 -5.68
C THR A 72 7.84 28.41 -5.09
N ALA A 73 9.04 28.56 -5.66
CA ALA A 73 10.23 27.84 -5.20
C ALA A 73 10.68 28.25 -3.77
N PRO A 74 10.69 29.54 -3.39
CA PRO A 74 10.96 29.95 -2.00
C PRO A 74 9.94 29.40 -1.00
N ILE A 75 8.65 29.46 -1.33
CA ILE A 75 7.58 28.89 -0.48
C ILE A 75 7.78 27.38 -0.32
N LEU A 76 8.02 26.68 -1.42
CA LEU A 76 8.25 25.23 -1.40
C LEU A 76 9.50 24.85 -0.59
N LYS A 77 10.58 25.65 -0.69
CA LYS A 77 11.81 25.45 0.08
C LYS A 77 11.56 25.59 1.58
N ALA A 78 10.74 26.56 2.00
CA ALA A 78 10.33 26.70 3.40
C ALA A 78 9.46 25.51 3.86
N PHE A 79 8.46 25.11 3.05
CA PHE A 79 7.62 23.95 3.34
C PHE A 79 8.40 22.65 3.48
N ARG A 80 9.40 22.42 2.61
CA ARG A 80 10.27 21.23 2.66
C ARG A 80 11.05 21.11 3.97
N LYS A 81 11.34 22.22 4.66
CA LYS A 81 12.01 22.17 5.97
C LYS A 81 11.07 21.70 7.10
N ALA A 82 9.76 21.85 6.92
CA ALA A 82 8.75 21.44 7.90
C ALA A 82 8.24 20.01 7.66
N LEU A 83 8.53 19.42 6.49
CA LEU A 83 8.17 18.04 6.20
C LEU A 83 9.23 17.09 6.80
N PRO A 84 8.81 15.98 7.45
CA PRO A 84 9.73 14.97 7.93
C PRO A 84 10.53 14.40 6.76
N THR A 85 11.83 14.18 6.96
CA THR A 85 12.68 13.51 5.99
C THR A 85 12.36 12.02 6.01
N MET A 86 11.91 11.47 4.87
CA MET A 86 11.75 10.02 4.72
C MET A 86 13.09 9.32 4.89
N SER A 87 13.09 8.22 5.63
CA SER A 87 14.26 7.33 5.72
C SER A 87 14.55 6.70 4.34
N GLN A 88 15.77 6.21 4.14
CA GLN A 88 16.10 5.49 2.90
C GLN A 88 15.19 4.26 2.74
N THR A 89 14.88 3.56 3.83
CA THR A 89 13.96 2.41 3.84
C THR A 89 12.56 2.77 3.38
N GLU A 90 11.99 3.88 3.90
CA GLU A 90 10.65 4.34 3.49
C GLU A 90 10.63 4.72 2.02
N ARG A 91 11.72 5.33 1.53
CA ARG A 91 11.85 5.66 0.11
C ARG A 91 11.92 4.40 -0.75
N ASP A 92 12.78 3.45 -0.40
CA ASP A 92 12.93 2.20 -1.15
C ASP A 92 11.60 1.41 -1.14
N ALA A 93 10.85 1.41 -0.04
CA ALA A 93 9.54 0.78 0.06
C ALA A 93 8.48 1.48 -0.83
N LEU A 94 8.49 2.81 -0.89
CA LEU A 94 7.61 3.57 -1.78
C LEU A 94 7.99 3.40 -3.26
N GLU A 95 9.29 3.32 -3.56
CA GLU A 95 9.81 3.14 -4.92
C GLU A 95 9.66 1.71 -5.43
N ALA A 96 9.64 0.70 -4.54
CA ALA A 96 9.35 -0.68 -4.89
C ALA A 96 7.87 -0.90 -5.28
N GLY A 97 6.98 0.01 -4.89
CA GLY A 97 5.58 -0.01 -5.26
C GLY A 97 5.31 0.47 -6.69
N THR A 98 4.08 0.29 -7.15
CA THR A 98 3.59 0.96 -8.35
C THR A 98 2.72 2.15 -7.97
N VAL A 99 2.84 3.25 -8.69
CA VAL A 99 1.94 4.40 -8.51
C VAL A 99 0.66 4.11 -9.28
N TRP A 100 -0.44 3.95 -8.57
CA TRP A 100 -1.76 3.68 -9.14
C TRP A 100 -2.59 4.98 -9.21
N TRP A 101 -3.92 4.88 -9.12
CA TRP A 101 -4.80 6.05 -9.31
C TRP A 101 -4.59 7.16 -8.25
N GLU A 102 -4.19 6.79 -7.03
CA GLU A 102 -3.86 7.72 -5.96
C GLU A 102 -2.74 8.71 -6.35
N GLY A 103 -1.83 8.34 -7.25
CA GLY A 103 -0.84 9.27 -7.80
C GLY A 103 -1.48 10.48 -8.49
N GLU A 104 -2.60 10.28 -9.20
CA GLU A 104 -3.34 11.37 -9.83
C GLU A 104 -4.06 12.26 -8.80
N LEU A 105 -4.52 11.66 -7.70
CA LEU A 105 -5.10 12.38 -6.57
C LEU A 105 -4.05 13.31 -5.93
N PHE A 106 -2.87 12.79 -5.61
CA PHE A 106 -1.77 13.58 -5.03
C PHE A 106 -1.20 14.62 -6.01
N ALA A 107 -1.26 14.37 -7.33
CA ALA A 107 -0.92 15.37 -8.34
C ALA A 107 -1.93 16.52 -8.45
N GLY A 108 -3.06 16.44 -7.72
CA GLY A 108 -4.08 17.49 -7.67
C GLY A 108 -4.94 17.60 -8.92
N ARG A 109 -4.84 16.65 -9.87
CA ARG A 109 -5.67 16.60 -11.09
C ARG A 109 -6.17 15.16 -11.34
N PRO A 110 -6.96 14.58 -10.41
CA PRO A 110 -7.43 13.21 -10.54
C PRO A 110 -8.39 13.05 -11.73
N ARG A 111 -8.17 12.05 -12.58
CA ARG A 111 -9.17 11.63 -13.56
C ARG A 111 -10.09 10.61 -12.91
N TRP A 112 -11.26 11.07 -12.46
CA TRP A 112 -12.24 10.24 -11.76
C TRP A 112 -12.81 9.11 -12.62
N SER A 113 -12.96 9.33 -13.93
CA SER A 113 -13.40 8.29 -14.86
C SER A 113 -12.49 7.05 -14.79
N ARG A 114 -11.16 7.22 -14.74
CA ARG A 114 -10.21 6.11 -14.63
C ARG A 114 -10.45 5.23 -13.40
N MET A 115 -10.85 5.83 -12.27
CA MET A 115 -11.19 5.09 -11.05
C MET A 115 -12.55 4.40 -11.17
N LEU A 116 -13.55 5.14 -11.66
CA LEU A 116 -14.93 4.66 -11.75
C LEU A 116 -15.13 3.58 -12.83
N ASP A 117 -14.31 3.61 -13.88
CA ASP A 117 -14.33 2.64 -14.98
C ASP A 117 -13.59 1.34 -14.61
N TYR A 118 -12.90 1.30 -13.46
CA TYR A 118 -12.19 0.09 -13.04
C TYR A 118 -13.17 -1.03 -12.69
N PRO A 119 -13.02 -2.24 -13.27
CA PRO A 119 -13.99 -3.29 -13.08
C PRO A 119 -13.97 -3.79 -11.63
N TRP A 120 -15.17 -4.00 -11.07
CA TRP A 120 -15.31 -4.70 -9.80
C TRP A 120 -14.80 -6.13 -9.94
N PRO A 121 -13.90 -6.59 -9.06
CA PRO A 121 -13.43 -7.96 -9.09
C PRO A 121 -14.61 -8.91 -8.81
N ARG A 122 -14.61 -10.07 -9.47
CA ARG A 122 -15.66 -11.09 -9.33
C ARG A 122 -15.03 -12.43 -9.08
N LEU A 123 -15.69 -13.25 -8.27
CA LEU A 123 -15.30 -14.63 -8.06
C LEU A 123 -15.71 -15.46 -9.28
N THR A 124 -14.82 -16.35 -9.69
CA THR A 124 -15.18 -17.45 -10.59
C THR A 124 -16.15 -18.42 -9.91
N PRO A 125 -16.89 -19.26 -10.65
CA PRO A 125 -17.78 -20.25 -10.04
C PRO A 125 -17.07 -21.22 -9.09
N GLU A 126 -15.80 -21.53 -9.34
CA GLU A 126 -14.97 -22.38 -8.48
C GLU A 126 -14.61 -21.68 -7.17
N GLU A 127 -14.16 -20.42 -7.24
CA GLU A 127 -13.84 -19.62 -6.05
C GLU A 127 -15.08 -19.33 -5.22
N GLN A 128 -16.22 -19.01 -5.85
CA GLN A 128 -17.49 -18.80 -5.17
C GLN A 128 -17.92 -20.06 -4.42
N ARG A 129 -17.82 -21.23 -5.05
CA ARG A 129 -18.12 -22.51 -4.40
C ARG A 129 -17.22 -22.76 -3.20
N PHE A 130 -15.92 -22.50 -3.34
CA PHE A 130 -14.97 -22.65 -2.23
C PHE A 130 -15.28 -21.68 -1.07
N LEU A 131 -15.71 -20.46 -1.38
CA LEU A 131 -16.16 -19.51 -0.36
C LEU A 131 -17.44 -19.99 0.33
N ASP A 132 -18.42 -20.48 -0.42
CA ASP A 132 -19.74 -20.80 0.09
C ASP A 132 -19.81 -22.15 0.79
N GLU A 133 -19.04 -23.14 0.33
CA GLU A 133 -19.04 -24.50 0.87
C GLU A 133 -17.85 -24.68 1.82
N ASP A 134 -16.63 -24.71 1.28
CA ASP A 134 -15.41 -25.05 2.05
C ASP A 134 -15.13 -24.07 3.19
N THR A 135 -15.21 -22.77 2.90
CA THR A 135 -14.92 -21.74 3.90
C THR A 135 -16.02 -21.67 4.96
N SER A 136 -17.29 -21.93 4.60
CA SER A 136 -18.38 -22.05 5.58
C SER A 136 -18.18 -23.24 6.51
N GLU A 137 -17.76 -24.37 5.97
CA GLU A 137 -17.51 -25.58 6.76
C GLU A 137 -16.30 -25.38 7.69
N LEU A 138 -15.23 -24.73 7.22
CA LEU A 138 -14.12 -24.34 8.09
C LEU A 138 -14.58 -23.41 9.23
N CYS A 139 -15.45 -22.44 8.96
CA CYS A 139 -16.08 -21.61 10.00
C CYS A 139 -16.91 -22.43 10.99
N ARG A 140 -17.64 -23.45 10.51
CA ARG A 140 -18.47 -24.34 11.34
C ARG A 140 -17.63 -25.22 12.25
N LEU A 141 -16.54 -25.80 11.72
CA LEU A 141 -15.59 -26.63 12.48
C LEU A 141 -14.83 -25.80 13.52
N THR A 142 -14.57 -24.52 13.23
CA THR A 142 -13.81 -23.65 14.13
C THR A 142 -14.61 -23.24 15.36
N ARG A 143 -14.04 -23.50 16.53
CA ARG A 143 -14.49 -22.98 17.83
C ARG A 143 -13.48 -21.98 18.37
N ASP A 144 -13.78 -20.69 18.22
CA ASP A 144 -12.88 -19.59 18.57
C ASP A 144 -12.39 -19.63 20.03
N TRP A 145 -13.31 -19.89 20.97
CA TRP A 145 -12.97 -20.05 22.38
C TRP A 145 -11.97 -21.18 22.62
N GLU A 146 -12.18 -22.34 22.00
CA GLU A 146 -11.29 -23.49 22.17
C GLU A 146 -9.90 -23.21 21.59
N ALA A 147 -9.84 -22.60 20.40
CA ALA A 147 -8.58 -22.20 19.78
C ALA A 147 -7.81 -21.19 20.64
N THR A 148 -8.52 -20.24 21.24
CA THR A 148 -7.94 -19.23 22.14
C THR A 148 -7.39 -19.85 23.42
N GLN A 149 -8.16 -20.73 24.07
CA GLN A 149 -7.74 -21.37 25.32
C GLN A 149 -6.55 -22.33 25.10
N LYS A 150 -6.53 -23.04 23.98
CA LYS A 150 -5.44 -23.97 23.63
C LYS A 150 -4.24 -23.29 22.98
N GLN A 151 -4.39 -22.03 22.57
CA GLN A 151 -3.41 -21.28 21.79
C GLN A 151 -3.01 -21.98 20.46
N ASP A 152 -3.91 -22.82 19.94
CA ASP A 152 -3.73 -23.57 18.70
C ASP A 152 -5.09 -24.00 18.13
N LEU A 153 -5.15 -24.28 16.83
CA LEU A 153 -6.35 -24.82 16.20
C LEU A 153 -6.54 -26.30 16.58
N PRO A 154 -7.79 -26.76 16.77
CA PRO A 154 -8.05 -28.18 16.95
C PRO A 154 -7.49 -29.03 15.78
N PRO A 155 -7.00 -30.26 16.02
CA PRO A 155 -6.43 -31.10 14.96
C PRO A 155 -7.35 -31.33 13.77
N GLU A 156 -8.67 -31.39 14.00
CA GLU A 156 -9.66 -31.53 12.93
C GLU A 156 -9.71 -30.29 12.00
N VAL A 157 -9.55 -29.10 12.57
CA VAL A 157 -9.52 -27.83 11.84
C VAL A 157 -8.22 -27.75 11.03
N TRP A 158 -7.08 -28.09 11.64
CA TRP A 158 -5.80 -28.18 10.95
C TRP A 158 -5.84 -29.15 9.76
N ARG A 159 -6.38 -30.35 9.97
CA ARG A 159 -6.54 -31.35 8.91
C ARG A 159 -7.43 -30.81 7.78
N TYR A 160 -8.57 -30.22 8.11
CA TYR A 160 -9.48 -29.66 7.12
C TYR A 160 -8.82 -28.54 6.28
N ILE A 161 -8.07 -27.64 6.93
CA ILE A 161 -7.30 -26.58 6.27
C ILE A 161 -6.35 -27.16 5.21
N LYS A 162 -5.60 -28.22 5.57
CA LYS A 162 -4.66 -28.88 4.66
C LYS A 162 -5.38 -29.62 3.54
N ASP A 163 -6.32 -30.49 3.88
CA ASP A 163 -6.99 -31.39 2.94
C ASP A 163 -7.80 -30.63 1.88
N ARG A 164 -8.39 -29.49 2.24
CA ARG A 164 -9.16 -28.67 1.30
C ARG A 164 -8.30 -27.67 0.51
N GLY A 165 -7.01 -27.56 0.84
CA GLY A 165 -6.04 -26.73 0.11
C GLY A 165 -6.10 -25.24 0.48
N PHE A 166 -6.49 -24.90 1.72
CA PHE A 166 -6.50 -23.51 2.18
C PHE A 166 -5.08 -22.91 2.26
N LEU A 167 -4.03 -23.71 2.41
CA LEU A 167 -2.64 -23.23 2.48
C LEU A 167 -2.00 -22.96 1.10
N GLY A 168 -2.69 -23.33 0.02
CA GLY A 168 -2.17 -23.26 -1.36
C GLY A 168 -3.12 -22.58 -2.33
N MET A 169 -3.90 -21.60 -1.86
CA MET A 169 -4.89 -20.91 -2.69
C MET A 169 -4.22 -20.16 -3.86
N ILE A 170 -3.13 -19.45 -3.60
CA ILE A 170 -2.43 -18.68 -4.64
C ILE A 170 -1.50 -19.53 -5.53
N ILE A 171 -1.18 -20.75 -5.10
CA ILE A 171 -0.24 -21.62 -5.81
C ILE A 171 -0.91 -22.10 -7.10
N PRO A 172 -0.24 -22.02 -8.27
CA PRO A 172 -0.82 -22.47 -9.54
C PRO A 172 -1.23 -23.94 -9.51
N LYS A 173 -2.30 -24.28 -10.24
CA LYS A 173 -2.82 -25.66 -10.35
C LYS A 173 -1.78 -26.66 -10.85
N ALA A 174 -0.82 -26.23 -11.68
CA ALA A 174 0.29 -27.07 -12.15
C ALA A 174 1.18 -27.61 -11.02
N TYR A 175 1.23 -26.90 -9.89
CA TYR A 175 1.92 -27.35 -8.68
C TYR A 175 0.94 -27.93 -7.64
N GLY A 176 -0.32 -28.20 -8.00
CA GLY A 176 -1.32 -28.76 -7.10
C GLY A 176 -2.00 -27.77 -6.15
N GLY A 177 -1.80 -26.46 -6.35
CA GLY A 177 -2.56 -25.42 -5.64
C GLY A 177 -3.93 -25.14 -6.29
N LYS A 178 -4.63 -24.11 -5.80
CA LYS A 178 -5.95 -23.72 -6.34
C LYS A 178 -5.86 -22.71 -7.48
N GLY A 179 -4.81 -21.90 -7.54
CA GLY A 179 -4.66 -20.82 -8.51
C GLY A 179 -5.75 -19.74 -8.39
N PHE A 180 -6.23 -19.48 -7.17
CA PHE A 180 -7.24 -18.48 -6.88
C PHE A 180 -6.69 -17.06 -6.99
N SER A 181 -7.58 -16.14 -7.36
CA SER A 181 -7.31 -14.72 -7.44
C SER A 181 -7.08 -14.09 -6.07
N ALA A 182 -6.39 -12.94 -6.06
CA ALA A 182 -6.25 -12.12 -4.86
C ALA A 182 -7.61 -11.73 -4.25
N TYR A 183 -8.65 -11.57 -5.09
CA TYR A 183 -10.00 -11.29 -4.62
C TYR A 183 -10.60 -12.47 -3.87
N ALA A 184 -10.49 -13.69 -4.40
CA ALA A 184 -10.93 -14.90 -3.70
C ALA A 184 -10.19 -15.11 -2.38
N HIS A 185 -8.87 -14.93 -2.36
CA HIS A 185 -8.10 -14.95 -1.13
C HIS A 185 -8.64 -13.94 -0.10
N SER A 186 -8.88 -12.69 -0.51
CA SER A 186 -9.46 -11.66 0.35
C SER A 186 -10.83 -12.07 0.89
N GLN A 187 -11.74 -12.58 0.06
CA GLN A 187 -13.09 -12.97 0.50
C GLN A 187 -13.05 -14.15 1.49
N VAL A 188 -12.19 -15.15 1.26
CA VAL A 188 -12.01 -16.28 2.18
C VAL A 188 -11.52 -15.80 3.54
N VAL A 189 -10.48 -14.96 3.57
CA VAL A 189 -9.95 -14.40 4.83
C VAL A 189 -11.00 -13.56 5.53
N THR A 190 -11.70 -12.66 4.82
CA THR A 190 -12.79 -11.85 5.39
C THR A 190 -13.85 -12.73 6.05
N LYS A 191 -14.29 -13.79 5.37
CA LYS A 191 -15.31 -14.71 5.91
C LYS A 191 -14.80 -15.43 7.16
N LEU A 192 -13.58 -15.96 7.15
CA LEU A 192 -12.98 -16.60 8.33
C LEU A 192 -12.86 -15.63 9.51
N SER A 193 -12.45 -14.38 9.25
CA SER A 193 -12.32 -13.34 10.26
C SER A 193 -13.65 -12.98 10.94
N THR A 194 -14.81 -13.19 10.29
CA THR A 194 -16.12 -13.02 10.96
C THR A 194 -16.37 -14.04 12.07
N ARG A 195 -15.63 -15.16 12.05
CA ARG A 195 -15.84 -16.29 12.94
C ARG A 195 -14.72 -16.44 13.98
N SER A 196 -13.46 -16.37 13.54
CA SER A 196 -12.27 -16.53 14.38
C SER A 196 -11.03 -15.98 13.68
N SER A 197 -10.19 -15.27 14.43
CA SER A 197 -8.92 -14.75 13.91
C SER A 197 -7.88 -15.84 13.67
N ALA A 198 -7.93 -16.94 14.43
CA ALA A 198 -6.94 -18.02 14.37
C ALA A 198 -6.86 -18.70 12.98
N PRO A 199 -7.94 -19.30 12.42
CA PRO A 199 -7.88 -19.87 11.09
C PRO A 199 -7.70 -18.80 10.01
N ALA A 200 -8.21 -17.58 10.21
CA ALA A 200 -8.04 -16.49 9.26
C ALA A 200 -6.56 -16.16 9.05
N VAL A 201 -5.80 -15.99 10.13
CA VAL A 201 -4.35 -15.69 10.07
C VAL A 201 -3.56 -16.91 9.59
N THR A 202 -3.89 -18.12 10.05
CA THR A 202 -3.25 -19.36 9.60
C THR A 202 -3.38 -19.59 8.10
N VAL A 203 -4.52 -19.23 7.51
CA VAL A 203 -4.76 -19.32 6.06
C VAL A 203 -4.16 -18.13 5.32
N MET A 204 -4.23 -16.92 5.88
CA MET A 204 -3.77 -15.69 5.21
C MET A 204 -2.25 -15.68 4.97
N VAL A 205 -1.45 -16.05 5.98
CA VAL A 205 0.02 -15.90 5.91
C VAL A 205 0.65 -16.71 4.77
N PRO A 206 0.35 -18.02 4.60
CA PRO A 206 0.89 -18.81 3.49
C PRO A 206 0.53 -18.29 2.10
N ASN A 207 -0.62 -17.61 1.97
CA ASN A 207 -1.19 -17.12 0.71
C ASN A 207 -0.93 -15.63 0.43
N SER A 208 -0.10 -14.98 1.24
CA SER A 208 0.30 -13.58 1.05
C SER A 208 1.80 -13.46 1.23
N LEU A 209 2.25 -13.35 2.47
CA LEU A 209 3.65 -13.16 2.83
C LEU A 209 4.45 -14.48 2.83
N GLY A 210 3.84 -15.58 2.41
CA GLY A 210 4.46 -16.89 2.43
C GLY A 210 5.57 -17.06 1.38
N PRO A 211 6.50 -18.01 1.58
CA PRO A 211 7.53 -18.38 0.61
C PRO A 211 6.99 -18.72 -0.78
N ALA A 212 5.72 -19.13 -0.91
CA ALA A 212 5.11 -19.45 -2.20
C ALA A 212 5.16 -18.28 -3.18
N GLU A 213 4.82 -17.06 -2.75
CA GLU A 213 4.87 -15.87 -3.62
C GLU A 213 6.31 -15.58 -4.05
N LEU A 214 7.26 -15.57 -3.10
CA LEU A 214 8.68 -15.37 -3.39
C LEU A 214 9.25 -16.45 -4.32
N LEU A 215 8.87 -17.71 -4.12
CA LEU A 215 9.28 -18.82 -4.98
C LEU A 215 8.72 -18.67 -6.39
N LEU A 216 7.47 -18.24 -6.54
CA LEU A 216 6.86 -18.01 -7.85
C LEU A 216 7.60 -16.92 -8.64
N HIS A 217 7.93 -15.81 -7.97
CA HIS A 217 8.61 -14.67 -8.60
C HIS A 217 10.11 -14.89 -8.82
N TYR A 218 10.82 -15.40 -7.81
CA TYR A 218 12.28 -15.40 -7.76
C TYR A 218 12.92 -16.79 -7.66
N GLY A 219 12.11 -17.82 -7.39
CA GLY A 219 12.62 -19.19 -7.29
C GLY A 219 13.09 -19.76 -8.62
N THR A 220 14.17 -20.54 -8.56
CA THR A 220 14.58 -21.42 -9.67
C THR A 220 13.52 -22.49 -9.93
N GLN A 221 13.54 -23.09 -11.13
CA GLN A 221 12.59 -24.15 -11.46
C GLN A 221 12.67 -25.34 -10.49
N ALA A 222 13.89 -25.76 -10.11
CA ALA A 222 14.10 -26.83 -9.14
C ALA A 222 13.49 -26.51 -7.76
N GLN A 223 13.61 -25.26 -7.30
CA GLN A 223 12.97 -24.83 -6.04
C GLN A 223 11.44 -24.81 -6.18
N LYS A 224 10.90 -24.35 -7.31
CA LYS A 224 9.46 -24.33 -7.58
C LYS A 224 8.88 -25.75 -7.57
N ASP A 225 9.49 -26.66 -8.31
CA ASP A 225 9.06 -28.06 -8.44
C ASP A 225 9.15 -28.81 -7.10
N HIS A 226 10.11 -28.46 -6.25
CA HIS A 226 10.25 -29.05 -4.93
C HIS A 226 9.25 -28.48 -3.90
N TYR A 227 9.25 -27.16 -3.71
CA TYR A 227 8.54 -26.54 -2.58
C TYR A 227 7.06 -26.25 -2.86
N LEU A 228 6.69 -25.78 -4.06
CA LEU A 228 5.31 -25.35 -4.31
C LEU A 228 4.29 -26.48 -4.15
N PRO A 229 4.54 -27.72 -4.61
CA PRO A 229 3.60 -28.82 -4.38
C PRO A 229 3.46 -29.21 -2.90
N ARG A 230 4.55 -29.12 -2.14
CA ARG A 230 4.57 -29.45 -0.71
C ARG A 230 3.83 -28.41 0.13
N LEU A 231 4.01 -27.13 -0.22
CA LEU A 231 3.25 -26.02 0.35
C LEU A 231 1.75 -26.14 0.02
N ALA A 232 1.41 -26.46 -1.23
CA ALA A 232 0.02 -26.58 -1.66
C ALA A 232 -0.75 -27.68 -0.89
N ARG A 233 -0.09 -28.79 -0.57
CA ARG A 233 -0.65 -29.90 0.22
C ARG A 233 -0.56 -29.70 1.74
N GLY A 234 0.11 -28.65 2.21
CA GLY A 234 0.35 -28.42 3.63
C GLY A 234 1.25 -29.45 4.30
N GLU A 235 2.09 -30.13 3.50
CA GLU A 235 3.22 -30.94 4.01
C GLU A 235 4.26 -30.02 4.63
N ASP A 236 4.57 -28.94 3.92
CA ASP A 236 5.38 -27.87 4.45
C ASP A 236 4.51 -26.72 4.95
N ILE A 237 4.77 -26.29 6.18
CA ILE A 237 4.08 -25.14 6.79
C ILE A 237 5.01 -23.94 6.72
N PRO A 238 4.68 -22.92 5.92
CA PRO A 238 5.55 -21.77 5.78
C PRO A 238 5.41 -20.77 6.91
N ALA A 239 6.50 -20.09 7.21
CA ALA A 239 6.51 -18.86 8.00
C ALA A 239 7.38 -17.79 7.33
N PHE A 240 7.08 -16.51 7.58
CA PHE A 240 7.84 -15.38 7.04
C PHE A 240 8.55 -14.64 8.15
N ALA A 241 9.88 -14.80 8.19
CA ALA A 241 10.76 -14.34 9.25
C ALA A 241 11.47 -13.03 8.85
N LEU A 242 10.71 -11.93 8.92
CA LEU A 242 11.22 -10.58 8.67
C LEU A 242 11.52 -9.82 9.97
N THR A 243 10.50 -9.61 10.80
CA THR A 243 10.58 -8.81 12.02
C THR A 243 11.58 -9.37 13.02
N SER A 244 12.46 -8.50 13.52
CA SER A 244 13.42 -8.80 14.58
C SER A 244 13.01 -8.10 15.89
N PRO A 245 13.64 -8.44 17.03
CA PRO A 245 13.46 -7.70 18.28
C PRO A 245 13.69 -6.19 18.19
N TRP A 246 14.50 -5.76 17.20
CA TRP A 246 15.01 -4.39 17.07
C TRP A 246 14.45 -3.65 15.84
N ALA A 247 13.86 -4.37 14.90
CA ALA A 247 13.37 -3.81 13.64
C ALA A 247 12.03 -4.44 13.22
N GLY A 248 11.02 -3.57 13.03
CA GLY A 248 9.69 -3.89 12.53
C GLY A 248 9.35 -3.03 11.32
N SER A 249 8.85 -1.81 11.54
CA SER A 249 8.52 -0.86 10.46
C SER A 249 9.74 -0.48 9.63
N ASP A 250 10.90 -0.29 10.26
CA ASP A 250 12.18 -0.09 9.57
C ASP A 250 12.85 -1.43 9.25
N ALA A 251 12.24 -2.18 8.33
CA ALA A 251 12.64 -3.55 8.00
C ALA A 251 14.08 -3.67 7.44
N ALA A 252 14.63 -2.60 6.84
CA ALA A 252 16.02 -2.63 6.37
C ALA A 252 17.04 -2.62 7.51
N SER A 253 16.66 -2.17 8.71
CA SER A 253 17.53 -2.10 9.90
C SER A 253 17.59 -3.41 10.70
N ILE A 254 17.16 -4.53 10.12
CA ILE A 254 17.33 -5.84 10.76
C ILE A 254 18.81 -6.15 11.05
N PRO A 255 19.16 -6.66 12.25
CA PRO A 255 20.54 -6.98 12.61
C PRO A 255 20.97 -8.38 12.16
N ASP A 256 20.02 -9.20 11.69
CA ASP A 256 20.26 -10.57 11.25
C ASP A 256 21.26 -10.60 10.09
N ALA A 257 22.26 -11.49 10.18
CA ALA A 257 23.39 -11.51 9.27
C ALA A 257 23.74 -12.92 8.82
N GLY A 258 24.12 -13.05 7.56
CA GLY A 258 24.67 -14.27 6.97
C GLY A 258 26.01 -13.96 6.32
N VAL A 259 26.98 -14.85 6.50
CA VAL A 259 28.30 -14.76 5.84
C VAL A 259 28.46 -15.92 4.87
N VAL A 260 28.80 -15.62 3.62
CA VAL A 260 29.15 -16.62 2.61
C VAL A 260 30.43 -17.31 3.07
N CYS A 261 30.40 -18.64 3.14
CA CYS A 261 31.54 -19.42 3.58
C CYS A 261 31.50 -20.84 3.03
N LYS A 262 32.67 -21.48 2.99
CA LYS A 262 32.75 -22.93 2.83
C LYS A 262 32.47 -23.64 4.15
N GLY A 263 31.79 -24.77 4.09
CA GLY A 263 31.53 -25.61 5.26
C GLY A 263 31.22 -27.05 4.86
N MET A 264 31.26 -27.96 5.83
CA MET A 264 30.91 -29.36 5.61
C MET A 264 29.38 -29.53 5.69
N PHE A 265 28.77 -30.04 4.62
CA PHE A 265 27.36 -30.41 4.59
C PHE A 265 27.22 -31.80 3.97
N GLN A 266 26.55 -32.71 4.67
CA GLN A 266 26.38 -34.11 4.25
C GLN A 266 27.71 -34.80 3.84
N GLY A 267 28.80 -34.49 4.55
CA GLY A 267 30.10 -35.10 4.33
C GLY A 267 30.92 -34.49 3.17
N GLN A 268 30.44 -33.43 2.52
CA GLN A 268 31.20 -32.71 1.49
C GLN A 268 31.41 -31.24 1.84
N GLU A 269 32.57 -30.69 1.44
CA GLU A 269 32.80 -29.25 1.52
C GLU A 269 31.96 -28.56 0.44
N VAL A 270 31.06 -27.67 0.86
CA VAL A 270 30.17 -26.91 -0.03
C VAL A 270 30.30 -25.41 0.25
N LEU A 271 30.06 -24.60 -0.78
CA LEU A 271 29.82 -23.17 -0.61
C LEU A 271 28.39 -22.96 -0.08
N GLY A 272 28.25 -22.21 1.00
CA GLY A 272 26.95 -21.90 1.60
C GLY A 272 27.00 -20.59 2.36
N MET A 273 26.02 -20.42 3.25
CA MET A 273 25.88 -19.24 4.10
C MET A 273 25.72 -19.70 5.54
N ARG A 274 26.50 -19.13 6.45
CA ARG A 274 26.31 -19.29 7.90
C ARG A 274 25.53 -18.09 8.41
N VAL A 275 24.31 -18.34 8.89
CA VAL A 275 23.35 -17.30 9.26
C VAL A 275 23.15 -17.28 10.77
N SER A 276 23.19 -16.08 11.36
CA SER A 276 22.80 -15.81 12.75
C SER A 276 21.59 -14.88 12.72
N PHE A 277 20.50 -15.28 13.37
CA PHE A 277 19.24 -14.54 13.33
C PHE A 277 18.48 -14.65 14.67
N ASP A 278 17.71 -13.61 14.97
CA ASP A 278 16.75 -13.57 16.07
C ASP A 278 15.49 -12.83 15.59
N LYS A 279 14.37 -13.55 15.55
CA LYS A 279 13.13 -13.11 14.91
C LYS A 279 11.99 -13.11 15.92
N ARG A 280 11.09 -12.13 15.79
CA ARG A 280 10.02 -11.88 16.77
C ARG A 280 8.66 -11.82 16.09
N TYR A 281 7.65 -12.37 16.75
CA TYR A 281 6.24 -12.39 16.31
C TYR A 281 6.02 -13.09 14.97
N ILE A 282 6.79 -14.15 14.71
CA ILE A 282 6.69 -14.92 13.48
C ILE A 282 5.49 -15.88 13.57
N THR A 283 4.42 -15.56 12.85
CA THR A 283 3.24 -16.42 12.76
C THR A 283 3.61 -17.79 12.19
N LEU A 284 3.02 -18.85 12.76
CA LEU A 284 3.24 -20.26 12.43
C LEU A 284 4.64 -20.81 12.77
N ALA A 285 5.55 -20.00 13.34
CA ALA A 285 6.90 -20.46 13.68
C ALA A 285 6.96 -21.76 14.51
N PRO A 286 6.09 -22.01 15.53
CA PRO A 286 6.15 -23.25 16.32
C PRO A 286 5.88 -24.54 15.53
N VAL A 287 5.21 -24.43 14.37
CA VAL A 287 4.80 -25.57 13.54
C VAL A 287 5.37 -25.51 12.13
N CYS A 288 6.21 -24.50 11.83
CA CYS A 288 6.74 -24.30 10.50
C CYS A 288 7.81 -25.33 10.15
N THR A 289 7.93 -25.64 8.86
CA THR A 289 8.99 -26.50 8.32
C THR A 289 9.84 -25.78 7.28
N VAL A 290 9.41 -24.59 6.84
CA VAL A 290 10.14 -23.76 5.89
C VAL A 290 9.97 -22.27 6.22
N PHE A 291 11.08 -21.54 6.22
CA PHE A 291 11.09 -20.09 6.45
C PHE A 291 11.41 -19.34 5.16
N GLY A 292 10.68 -18.26 4.90
CA GLY A 292 11.22 -17.11 4.17
C GLY A 292 11.97 -16.25 5.18
N LEU A 293 13.31 -16.25 5.14
CA LEU A 293 14.15 -15.54 6.12
C LEU A 293 14.79 -14.32 5.47
N ALA A 294 14.53 -13.14 6.04
CA ALA A 294 15.21 -11.91 5.66
C ALA A 294 16.43 -11.66 6.57
N PHE A 295 17.59 -11.40 5.98
CA PHE A 295 18.84 -11.10 6.68
C PHE A 295 19.80 -10.34 5.75
N ARG A 296 20.83 -9.71 6.32
CA ARG A 296 21.90 -9.04 5.57
C ARG A 296 22.98 -10.06 5.20
N LEU A 297 23.25 -10.24 3.91
CA LEU A 297 24.28 -11.14 3.42
C LEU A 297 25.60 -10.41 3.24
N PHE A 298 26.69 -11.01 3.69
CA PHE A 298 28.08 -10.57 3.52
C PHE A 298 28.88 -11.66 2.81
N ASP A 299 29.82 -11.27 1.96
CA ASP A 299 30.79 -12.13 1.26
C ASP A 299 32.21 -11.65 1.59
#